data_AF-A0AB36W6V3-F1
#
_entry.id   AF-A0AB36W6V3-F1
#
_cell.length_a   1.000
_cell.length_b   1.000
_cell.length_c   1.000
_cell.angle_alpha   90.00
_cell.angle_beta   90.00
_cell.angle_gamma   90.00
#
_symmetry.space_group_name_H-M   'P 1'
#
loop_
_entity.id
_entity.type
_entity.pdbx_description
1 polymer ?
#
loop_
_entity_poly.entity_id
_entity_poly.type
_entity_poly.pdbx_seq_one_letter_code
_entity_poly.pdbx_strand_id
1 'polypeptide(L)'
;MADSQPKAHPEIPRFDLIMSVSRLNSETFIKRSFLTPTFQVLRYKNYLEMLESQHEADAVSYADVRIQSFGKFVKKLLSDRTGVTGFQGNDADLYRHEGILACELFKCRQFLRKLIASKLNMQKSNPAFYIPEELVQANFTNYVRFLLSLPLTLPDFFDHLDPVTASHYRFKSSIQELKDKLNSIAQDGLGNETLVLPGADVIVQAITKVSYEYILLEQYHIDVLAKMGSNSLLDRRIVRLLFNLFNLNMKLDNTESLKILNFNIFFSAQYSWNLALTIPFVRVFESNIFVEDDSMVSSEMSSSESPFKKSDEELYKSYFKELKFDTFDSFSASTKADLVKMRKRLEDLNTSGGQSGVKSRHKPENFEYLRQSIFQIKSETFHVIQSRDLYLQLDHTNYQTVLRQFHRILKNGGILELPIHIPKLSPRSATMVSRFPTTSSDEIYLRDQELLKDFVNTIVGELNGIFGTKNVMLGTVLISADSKMSSFVSNHISLRLHDMYEDIESFLSSFDNQHSAHNHLGNYYFYIRAEKI
;
A
#
# COMPACT_ATOMS: atom_id res chain seq x y z
N MET A 1 -28.77 49.56 26.72
CA MET A 1 -28.57 48.12 26.95
C MET A 1 -28.64 47.43 25.60
N ALA A 2 -27.49 47.14 25.02
CA ALA A 2 -27.35 46.29 23.84
C ALA A 2 -26.44 45.15 24.29
N ASP A 3 -27.00 43.96 24.42
CA ASP A 3 -26.29 42.74 24.77
C ASP A 3 -25.24 42.45 23.70
N SER A 4 -23.97 42.66 24.07
CA SER A 4 -22.85 42.09 23.33
C SER A 4 -22.84 40.59 23.59
N GLN A 5 -23.38 39.81 22.65
CA GLN A 5 -23.15 38.37 22.64
C GLN A 5 -21.63 38.12 22.68
N PRO A 6 -21.14 37.19 23.52
CA PRO A 6 -19.74 36.79 23.48
C PRO A 6 -19.46 36.21 22.09
N LYS A 7 -18.54 36.85 21.35
CA LYS A 7 -18.02 36.30 20.10
C LYS A 7 -17.47 34.92 20.42
N ALA A 8 -18.06 33.87 19.86
CA ALA A 8 -17.53 32.52 19.97
C ALA A 8 -16.05 32.54 19.59
N HIS A 9 -15.19 32.13 20.51
CA HIS A 9 -13.75 32.06 20.26
C HIS A 9 -13.50 31.02 19.15
N PRO A 10 -12.68 31.33 18.14
CA PRO A 10 -12.34 30.36 17.10
C PRO A 10 -11.58 29.19 17.73
N GLU A 11 -12.25 28.03 17.83
CA GLU A 11 -11.63 26.79 18.30
C GLU A 11 -10.66 26.27 17.22
N ILE A 12 -9.49 25.79 17.63
CA ILE A 12 -8.53 25.17 16.70
C ILE A 12 -9.20 23.90 16.12
N PRO A 13 -9.31 23.78 14.78
CA PRO A 13 -9.90 22.59 14.16
C PRO A 13 -9.15 21.33 14.59
N ARG A 14 -9.90 20.30 14.99
CA ARG A 14 -9.32 19.00 15.33
C ARG A 14 -9.12 18.16 14.07
N PHE A 15 -8.02 17.41 14.04
CA PHE A 15 -7.80 16.44 12.97
C PHE A 15 -8.46 15.10 13.29
N ASP A 16 -9.47 14.74 12.49
CA ASP A 16 -10.17 13.47 12.62
C ASP A 16 -9.47 12.37 11.81
N LEU A 17 -8.97 11.37 12.54
CA LEU A 17 -8.28 10.22 11.98
C LEU A 17 -9.26 9.19 11.45
N ILE A 18 -8.95 8.66 10.27
CA ILE A 18 -9.53 7.42 9.78
C ILE A 18 -8.80 6.28 10.49
N MET A 19 -9.54 5.48 11.26
CA MET A 19 -8.96 4.40 12.07
C MET A 19 -8.98 3.03 11.38
N SER A 20 -9.85 2.84 10.39
CA SER A 20 -9.98 1.56 9.68
C SER A 20 -10.13 1.74 8.18
N VAL A 21 -9.36 0.94 7.41
CA VAL A 21 -9.44 0.87 5.95
C VAL A 21 -10.77 0.30 5.47
N SER A 22 -11.47 -0.47 6.31
CA SER A 22 -12.77 -1.08 5.97
C SER A 22 -13.84 -0.03 5.66
N ARG A 23 -13.73 1.16 6.28
CA ARG A 23 -14.61 2.31 6.04
C ARG A 23 -14.48 2.88 4.63
N LEU A 24 -13.32 2.70 3.99
CA LEU A 24 -13.06 3.13 2.61
C LEU A 24 -13.84 2.30 1.57
N ASN A 25 -14.52 1.22 1.98
CA ASN A 25 -15.48 0.55 1.11
C ASN A 25 -16.70 1.42 0.79
N SER A 26 -17.07 2.35 1.67
CA SER A 26 -18.27 3.17 1.54
C SER A 26 -17.97 4.51 0.87
N GLU A 27 -18.59 4.77 -0.28
CA GLU A 27 -18.51 6.06 -0.96
C GLU A 27 -19.11 7.20 -0.09
N THR A 28 -20.14 6.90 0.71
CA THR A 28 -20.74 7.89 1.62
C THR A 28 -19.79 8.27 2.75
N PHE A 29 -19.01 7.31 3.26
CA PHE A 29 -17.95 7.61 4.22
C PHE A 29 -16.89 8.50 3.60
N ILE A 30 -16.41 8.17 2.39
CA ILE A 30 -15.39 8.98 1.71
C ILE A 30 -15.88 10.42 1.50
N LYS A 31 -17.13 10.61 1.05
CA LYS A 31 -17.72 11.94 0.85
C LYS A 31 -17.83 12.77 2.13
N ARG A 32 -18.01 12.12 3.29
CA ARG A 32 -18.17 12.79 4.59
C ARG A 32 -16.85 13.03 5.30
N SER A 33 -15.91 12.10 5.21
CA SER A 33 -14.69 12.08 6.02
C SER A 33 -13.46 12.65 5.31
N PHE A 34 -13.47 12.76 3.98
CA PHE A 34 -12.37 13.37 3.25
C PHE A 34 -12.64 14.85 2.99
N LEU A 35 -11.62 15.69 3.19
CA LEU A 35 -11.66 17.10 2.81
C LEU A 35 -11.72 17.27 1.28
N THR A 36 -11.23 16.29 0.52
CA THR A 36 -11.33 16.26 -0.95
C THR A 36 -11.68 14.84 -1.42
N PRO A 37 -12.97 14.44 -1.36
CA PRO A 37 -13.41 13.09 -1.73
C PRO A 37 -13.07 12.71 -3.16
N THR A 38 -13.05 13.68 -4.07
CA THR A 38 -12.69 13.52 -5.49
C THR A 38 -11.28 12.98 -5.70
N PHE A 39 -10.37 13.17 -4.73
CA PHE A 39 -9.01 12.67 -4.84
C PHE A 39 -8.95 11.14 -4.89
N GLN A 40 -9.79 10.42 -4.14
CA GLN A 40 -9.80 8.95 -4.15
C GLN A 40 -10.26 8.41 -5.51
N VAL A 41 -11.23 9.07 -6.13
CA VAL A 41 -11.67 8.78 -7.50
C VAL A 41 -10.56 9.05 -8.51
N LEU A 42 -9.89 10.21 -8.42
CA LEU A 42 -8.77 10.55 -9.30
C LEU A 42 -7.59 9.58 -9.14
N ARG A 43 -7.27 9.18 -7.90
CA ARG A 43 -6.21 8.19 -7.62
C ARG A 43 -6.48 6.87 -8.34
N TYR A 44 -7.71 6.37 -8.27
CA TYR A 44 -8.10 5.14 -8.97
C TYR A 44 -8.09 5.32 -10.50
N LYS A 45 -8.60 6.44 -11.00
CA LYS A 45 -8.58 6.75 -12.45
C LYS A 45 -7.15 6.81 -12.99
N ASN A 46 -6.26 7.54 -12.32
CA ASN A 46 -4.85 7.64 -12.69
C ASN A 46 -4.17 6.27 -12.63
N TYR A 47 -4.55 5.42 -11.67
CA TYR A 47 -4.06 4.04 -11.60
C TYR A 47 -4.48 3.23 -12.83
N LEU A 48 -5.73 3.34 -13.28
CA LEU A 48 -6.22 2.66 -14.49
C LEU A 48 -5.50 3.15 -15.75
N GLU A 49 -5.32 4.46 -15.92
CA GLU A 49 -4.60 5.05 -17.05
C GLU A 49 -3.15 4.57 -17.10
N MET A 50 -2.49 4.53 -15.94
CA MET A 50 -1.14 4.00 -15.82
C MET A 50 -1.10 2.51 -16.16
N LEU A 51 -2.00 1.68 -15.61
CA LEU A 51 -2.05 0.24 -15.88
C LEU A 51 -2.33 -0.06 -17.36
N GLU A 52 -3.17 0.75 -18.02
CA GLU A 52 -3.45 0.65 -19.45
C GLU A 52 -2.23 0.98 -20.31
N SER A 53 -1.38 1.92 -19.87
CA SER A 53 -0.16 2.30 -20.59
C SER A 53 1.02 1.34 -20.39
N GLN A 54 0.93 0.41 -19.43
CA GLN A 54 2.04 -0.50 -19.12
C GLN A 54 2.17 -1.64 -20.14
N HIS A 55 3.38 -1.78 -20.69
CA HIS A 55 3.75 -2.93 -21.51
C HIS A 55 4.43 -4.02 -20.68
N GLU A 56 4.24 -5.29 -21.03
CA GLU A 56 4.76 -6.43 -20.24
C GLU A 56 6.29 -6.49 -20.16
N ALA A 57 6.99 -5.84 -21.09
CA ALA A 57 8.45 -5.78 -21.11
C ALA A 57 9.01 -4.66 -20.21
N ASP A 58 8.17 -3.71 -19.75
CA ASP A 58 8.64 -2.47 -19.14
C ASP A 58 9.48 -2.69 -17.88
N ALA A 59 9.13 -3.72 -17.09
CA ALA A 59 9.88 -4.08 -15.89
C ALA A 59 11.35 -4.42 -16.17
N VAL A 60 11.64 -5.00 -17.33
CA VAL A 60 13.00 -5.37 -17.76
C VAL A 60 13.62 -4.24 -18.57
N SER A 61 12.92 -3.75 -19.59
CA SER A 61 13.43 -2.76 -20.54
C SER A 61 13.73 -1.40 -19.91
N TYR A 62 13.01 -1.02 -18.84
CA TYR A 62 13.20 0.25 -18.14
C TYR A 62 13.77 0.08 -16.73
N ALA A 63 14.36 -1.07 -16.40
CA ALA A 63 14.93 -1.31 -15.07
C ALA A 63 16.00 -0.27 -14.69
N ASP A 64 16.85 0.13 -15.64
CA ASP A 64 17.86 1.18 -15.44
C ASP A 64 17.22 2.55 -15.16
N VAL A 65 16.19 2.92 -15.93
CA VAL A 65 15.46 4.18 -15.72
C VAL A 65 14.81 4.20 -14.34
N ARG A 66 14.22 3.07 -13.90
CA ARG A 66 13.59 2.94 -12.59
C ARG A 66 14.60 3.09 -11.44
N ILE A 67 15.78 2.47 -11.55
CA ILE A 67 16.87 2.69 -10.59
C ILE A 67 17.32 4.14 -10.57
N GLN A 68 17.49 4.77 -11.74
CA GLN A 68 17.89 6.17 -11.80
C GLN A 68 16.82 7.07 -11.18
N SER A 69 15.54 6.82 -11.44
CA SER A 69 14.41 7.53 -10.82
C SER A 69 14.41 7.36 -9.30
N PHE A 70 14.62 6.15 -8.81
CA PHE A 70 14.79 5.88 -7.38
C PHE A 70 15.99 6.66 -6.80
N GLY A 71 17.14 6.61 -7.45
CA GLY A 71 18.35 7.33 -7.03
C GLY A 71 18.14 8.85 -7.02
N LYS A 72 17.43 9.41 -8.01
CA LYS A 72 17.04 10.82 -8.03
C LYS A 72 16.13 11.16 -6.85
N PHE A 73 15.13 10.33 -6.57
CA PHE A 73 14.23 10.48 -5.44
C PHE A 73 15.00 10.48 -4.11
N VAL A 74 15.91 9.53 -3.89
CA VAL A 74 16.73 9.46 -2.67
C VAL A 74 17.70 10.65 -2.57
N LYS A 75 18.33 11.06 -3.67
CA LYS A 75 19.21 12.25 -3.70
C LYS A 75 18.47 13.54 -3.35
N LYS A 76 17.20 13.68 -3.72
CA LYS A 76 16.35 14.80 -3.28
C LYS A 76 16.24 14.83 -1.75
N LEU A 77 16.01 13.69 -1.12
CA LEU A 77 15.93 13.57 0.35
C LEU A 77 17.27 13.87 1.03
N LEU A 78 18.39 13.49 0.40
CA LEU A 78 19.74 13.77 0.94
C LEU A 78 20.12 15.25 0.92
N SER A 79 19.56 16.05 0.01
CA SER A 79 19.90 17.48 -0.12
C SER A 79 19.55 18.35 1.09
N ASP A 80 18.71 17.85 2.00
CA ASP A 80 18.36 18.48 3.29
C ASP A 80 19.47 18.31 4.36
N ARG A 81 20.29 17.25 4.28
CA ARG A 81 21.30 16.92 5.29
C ARG A 81 22.55 17.76 5.24
N THR A 82 22.92 18.20 4.05
CA THR A 82 24.06 19.10 3.88
C THR A 82 23.57 20.50 4.27
N GLY A 83 23.48 20.76 5.57
CA GLY A 83 23.51 22.11 6.09
C GLY A 83 24.85 22.74 5.72
N VAL A 84 25.01 23.16 4.47
CA VAL A 84 26.25 23.78 4.02
C VAL A 84 26.16 25.26 4.33
N THR A 85 26.59 25.59 5.55
CA THR A 85 27.39 26.78 5.77
C THR A 85 28.48 26.84 4.69
N GLY A 86 28.26 27.57 3.60
CA GLY A 86 29.32 27.88 2.64
C GLY A 86 29.04 27.76 1.14
N PHE A 87 27.80 27.63 0.66
CA PHE A 87 27.51 27.93 -0.76
C PHE A 87 26.65 29.20 -0.86
N GLN A 88 27.32 30.34 -0.95
CA GLN A 88 26.77 31.50 -1.64
C GLN A 88 26.68 31.13 -3.13
N GLY A 89 25.55 30.56 -3.55
CA GLY A 89 25.35 30.13 -4.93
C GLY A 89 23.96 29.55 -5.16
N ASN A 90 23.03 30.42 -5.56
CA ASN A 90 21.68 30.15 -6.07
C ASN A 90 20.68 29.45 -5.13
N ASP A 91 19.97 30.26 -4.34
CA ASP A 91 18.67 29.94 -3.72
C ASP A 91 17.52 29.67 -4.74
N ALA A 92 17.82 29.62 -6.04
CA ALA A 92 16.86 29.51 -7.13
C ALA A 92 16.56 28.07 -7.61
N ASP A 93 17.07 27.03 -6.92
CA ASP A 93 16.83 25.66 -7.38
C ASP A 93 15.51 25.09 -6.83
N LEU A 94 14.51 25.03 -7.70
CA LEU A 94 13.23 24.35 -7.46
C LEU A 94 13.44 22.90 -6.96
N TYR A 95 14.47 22.21 -7.47
CA TYR A 95 14.75 20.81 -7.14
C TYR A 95 15.11 20.63 -5.66
N ARG A 96 15.83 21.60 -5.07
CA ARG A 96 16.18 21.59 -3.65
C ARG A 96 14.95 21.75 -2.75
N HIS A 97 14.07 22.68 -3.10
CA HIS A 97 12.85 22.95 -2.34
C HIS A 97 11.85 21.79 -2.41
N GLU A 98 11.78 21.09 -3.55
CA GLU A 98 11.03 19.82 -3.66
C GLU A 98 11.62 18.72 -2.76
N GLY A 99 12.94 18.67 -2.59
CA GLY A 99 13.61 17.73 -1.68
C GLY A 99 13.28 17.98 -0.20
N ILE A 100 13.35 19.25 0.23
CA ILE A 100 12.97 19.65 1.60
C ILE A 100 11.49 19.34 1.84
N LEU A 101 10.62 19.66 0.88
CA LEU A 101 9.20 19.31 0.95
C LEU A 101 9.01 17.81 1.12
N ALA A 102 9.71 16.98 0.34
CA ALA A 102 9.63 15.53 0.47
C ALA A 102 10.00 15.04 1.87
N CYS A 103 11.09 15.55 2.46
CA CYS A 103 11.48 15.24 3.84
C CYS A 103 10.39 15.59 4.86
N GLU A 104 9.80 16.80 4.77
CA GLU A 104 8.72 17.21 5.67
C GLU A 104 7.45 16.36 5.50
N LEU A 105 7.12 15.95 4.27
CA LEU A 105 6.01 15.03 4.02
C LEU A 105 6.26 13.63 4.59
N PHE A 106 7.49 13.12 4.57
CA PHE A 106 7.85 11.87 5.26
C PHE A 106 7.69 11.99 6.78
N LYS A 107 8.16 13.10 7.37
CA LYS A 107 7.95 13.38 8.81
C LYS A 107 6.47 13.44 9.16
N CYS A 108 5.63 14.02 8.30
CA CYS A 108 4.17 14.01 8.45
C CYS A 108 3.60 12.58 8.47
N ARG A 109 4.06 11.70 7.59
CA ARG A 109 3.62 10.29 7.53
C ARG A 109 3.99 9.53 8.80
N GLN A 110 5.22 9.70 9.29
CA GLN A 110 5.68 9.11 10.55
C GLN A 110 4.84 9.62 11.73
N PHE A 111 4.58 10.92 11.79
CA PHE A 111 3.71 11.51 12.80
C PHE A 111 2.29 10.92 12.77
N LEU A 112 1.70 10.73 11.58
CA LEU A 112 0.39 10.09 11.44
C LEU A 112 0.38 8.65 11.96
N ARG A 113 1.44 7.87 11.71
CA ARG A 113 1.59 6.52 12.28
C ARG A 113 1.56 6.56 13.81
N LYS A 114 2.31 7.49 14.44
CA LYS A 114 2.29 7.67 15.90
C LYS A 114 0.91 8.05 16.43
N LEU A 115 0.24 8.98 15.76
CA LEU A 115 -1.10 9.43 16.17
C LEU A 115 -2.12 8.30 16.11
N ILE A 116 -2.12 7.51 15.03
CA ILE A 116 -2.99 6.34 14.89
C ILE A 116 -2.67 5.33 16.02
N ALA A 117 -1.39 4.97 16.20
CA ALA A 117 -0.98 4.03 17.25
C ALA A 117 -1.39 4.50 18.66
N SER A 118 -1.24 5.79 18.95
CA SER A 118 -1.62 6.39 20.23
C SER A 118 -3.12 6.34 20.48
N LYS A 119 -3.96 6.71 19.49
CA LYS A 119 -5.42 6.67 19.64
C LYS A 119 -5.97 5.26 19.88
N LEU A 120 -5.22 4.24 19.47
CA LEU A 120 -5.61 2.84 19.59
C LEU A 120 -5.19 2.20 20.90
N ASN A 121 -4.60 2.97 21.81
CA ASN A 121 -4.12 2.48 23.11
C ASN A 121 -3.25 1.23 22.99
N MET A 122 -2.51 1.10 21.89
CA MET A 122 -1.71 -0.10 21.69
C MET A 122 -0.51 -0.06 22.62
N GLN A 123 -0.55 -0.84 23.71
CA GLN A 123 0.48 -0.89 24.77
C GLN A 123 1.65 -1.84 24.48
N LYS A 124 1.77 -2.39 23.25
CA LYS A 124 2.95 -3.17 22.86
C LYS A 124 4.13 -2.23 22.56
N SER A 125 5.36 -2.75 22.69
CA SER A 125 6.64 -2.04 22.56
C SER A 125 6.81 -1.21 21.28
N ASN A 126 6.07 -1.46 20.19
CA ASN A 126 5.95 -0.49 19.09
C ASN A 126 4.80 -0.79 18.09
N PRO A 127 3.59 -0.23 18.28
CA PRO A 127 2.42 -0.60 17.49
C PRO A 127 2.31 0.09 16.13
N ALA A 128 3.07 1.18 15.93
CA ALA A 128 3.07 1.96 14.70
C ALA A 128 3.45 1.13 13.45
N PHE A 129 4.16 0.01 13.67
CA PHE A 129 4.69 -0.86 12.62
C PHE A 129 3.66 -1.80 11.99
N TYR A 130 2.52 -2.03 12.65
CA TYR A 130 1.43 -2.85 12.13
C TYR A 130 0.39 -2.03 11.36
N ILE A 131 0.53 -0.70 11.34
CA ILE A 131 -0.41 0.20 10.66
C ILE A 131 -0.29 -0.02 9.15
N PRO A 132 -1.39 -0.44 8.47
CA PRO A 132 -1.39 -0.67 7.03
C PRO A 132 -1.06 0.61 6.26
N GLU A 133 -0.27 0.48 5.19
CA GLU A 133 0.12 1.60 4.36
C GLU A 133 -1.08 2.39 3.81
N GLU A 134 -2.13 1.70 3.38
CA GLU A 134 -3.33 2.36 2.87
C GLU A 134 -3.99 3.28 3.92
N LEU A 135 -3.95 2.89 5.20
CA LEU A 135 -4.49 3.72 6.28
C LEU A 135 -3.68 5.00 6.45
N VAL A 136 -2.35 4.90 6.32
CA VAL A 136 -1.46 6.07 6.35
C VAL A 136 -1.70 6.97 5.15
N GLN A 137 -1.85 6.40 3.93
CA GLN A 137 -2.13 7.18 2.72
C GLN A 137 -3.48 7.92 2.79
N ALA A 138 -4.52 7.25 3.28
CA ALA A 138 -5.85 7.83 3.47
C ALA A 138 -5.80 9.02 4.44
N ASN A 139 -5.16 8.85 5.60
CA ASN A 139 -5.00 9.92 6.58
C ASN A 139 -4.09 11.04 6.07
N PHE A 140 -2.99 10.71 5.39
CA PHE A 140 -2.05 11.70 4.83
C PHE A 140 -2.72 12.63 3.82
N THR A 141 -3.59 12.08 2.97
CA THR A 141 -4.38 12.86 1.99
C THR A 141 -5.22 13.93 2.70
N ASN A 142 -5.89 13.56 3.80
CA ASN A 142 -6.67 14.51 4.60
C ASN A 142 -5.78 15.47 5.39
N TYR A 143 -4.66 14.98 5.91
CA TYR A 143 -3.77 15.72 6.78
C TYR A 143 -3.13 16.92 6.08
N VAL A 144 -2.67 16.76 4.84
CA VAL A 144 -2.12 17.87 4.05
C VAL A 144 -3.15 19.01 3.91
N ARG A 145 -4.40 18.67 3.58
CA ARG A 145 -5.48 19.66 3.45
C ARG A 145 -5.83 20.30 4.80
N PHE A 146 -5.84 19.51 5.85
CA PHE A 146 -6.04 19.99 7.22
C PHE A 146 -4.97 21.02 7.60
N LEU A 147 -3.68 20.73 7.38
CA LEU A 147 -2.58 21.67 7.67
C LEU A 147 -2.72 22.99 6.91
N LEU A 148 -3.12 22.94 5.65
CA LEU A 148 -3.37 24.14 4.84
C LEU A 148 -4.56 24.95 5.38
N SER A 149 -5.58 24.29 5.94
CA SER A 149 -6.77 24.94 6.49
C SER A 149 -6.60 25.55 7.89
N LEU A 150 -5.56 25.18 8.63
CA LEU A 150 -5.30 25.74 9.97
C LEU A 150 -5.10 27.26 9.92
N PRO A 151 -5.42 28.01 10.99
CA PRO A 151 -5.06 29.43 11.10
C PRO A 151 -3.53 29.64 11.01
N LEU A 152 -3.07 30.72 10.37
CA LEU A 152 -1.64 31.07 10.28
C LEU A 152 -1.08 31.55 11.62
N THR A 153 -1.89 32.30 12.38
CA THR A 153 -1.54 32.81 13.70
C THR A 153 -2.31 32.03 14.76
N LEU A 154 -1.59 31.54 15.77
CA LEU A 154 -2.19 30.99 16.98
C LEU A 154 -2.94 32.12 17.71
N PRO A 155 -4.16 31.87 18.24
CA PRO A 155 -4.82 32.85 19.09
C PRO A 155 -3.99 33.15 20.34
N ASP A 156 -3.95 34.42 20.77
CA ASP A 156 -3.14 34.93 21.89
C ASP A 156 -3.41 34.29 23.27
N PHE A 157 -4.39 33.38 23.37
CA PHE A 157 -4.84 32.74 24.61
C PHE A 157 -4.31 31.30 24.81
N PHE A 158 -3.44 30.80 23.92
CA PHE A 158 -2.82 29.48 24.07
C PHE A 158 -1.44 29.58 24.71
N ASP A 159 -1.39 29.60 26.05
CA ASP A 159 -0.12 29.66 26.80
C ASP A 159 0.72 28.38 26.63
N HIS A 160 0.07 27.22 26.48
CA HIS A 160 0.71 25.91 26.26
C HIS A 160 -0.10 25.05 25.28
N LEU A 161 0.47 24.77 24.10
CA LEU A 161 -0.10 23.78 23.17
C LEU A 161 0.26 22.37 23.61
N ASP A 162 -0.68 21.44 23.46
CA ASP A 162 -0.37 20.02 23.60
C ASP A 162 0.62 19.57 22.50
N PRO A 163 1.39 18.48 22.72
CA PRO A 163 2.44 18.05 21.78
C PRO A 163 1.92 17.74 20.36
N VAL A 164 0.68 17.29 20.22
CA VAL A 164 0.06 16.96 18.93
C VAL A 164 -0.27 18.25 18.19
N THR A 165 -0.94 19.19 18.84
CA THR A 165 -1.26 20.50 18.25
C THR A 165 0.00 21.29 17.91
N ALA A 166 1.02 21.28 18.79
CA ALA A 166 2.31 21.88 18.51
C ALA A 166 2.97 21.30 17.24
N SER A 167 2.88 19.97 17.06
CA SER A 167 3.40 19.31 15.86
C SER A 167 2.64 19.74 14.59
N HIS A 168 1.31 19.90 14.65
CA HIS A 168 0.52 20.42 13.52
C HIS A 168 1.00 21.80 13.06
N TYR A 169 1.19 22.74 14.00
CA TYR A 169 1.66 24.08 13.67
C TYR A 169 3.12 24.10 13.20
N ARG A 170 3.98 23.22 13.70
CA ARG A 170 5.34 23.03 13.17
C ARG A 170 5.33 22.65 11.69
N PHE A 171 4.53 21.64 11.32
CA PHE A 171 4.43 21.22 9.93
C PHE A 171 3.78 22.31 9.06
N LYS A 172 2.76 22.99 9.56
CA LYS A 172 2.15 24.14 8.89
C LYS A 172 3.17 25.22 8.57
N SER A 173 3.97 25.62 9.56
CA SER A 173 5.00 26.66 9.42
C SER A 173 6.01 26.28 8.34
N SER A 174 6.49 25.03 8.37
CA SER A 174 7.46 24.52 7.39
C SER A 174 6.90 24.49 5.96
N ILE A 175 5.64 24.05 5.79
CA ILE A 175 4.96 24.05 4.49
C ILE A 175 4.71 25.49 3.99
N GLN A 176 4.40 26.43 4.88
CA GLN A 176 4.19 27.83 4.53
C GLN A 176 5.49 28.50 4.07
N GLU A 177 6.61 28.27 4.78
CA GLU A 177 7.93 28.77 4.36
C GLU A 177 8.31 28.25 2.97
N LEU A 178 8.07 26.95 2.71
CA LEU A 178 8.29 26.36 1.39
C LEU A 178 7.38 26.95 0.33
N LYS A 179 6.10 27.21 0.66
CA LYS A 179 5.16 27.87 -0.24
C LYS A 179 5.67 29.25 -0.65
N ASP A 180 6.12 30.06 0.30
CA ASP A 180 6.57 31.42 0.04
C ASP A 180 7.83 31.43 -0.84
N LYS A 181 8.78 30.50 -0.60
CA LYS A 181 9.97 30.31 -1.45
C LYS A 181 9.62 29.82 -2.85
N LEU A 182 8.74 28.82 -2.98
CA LEU A 182 8.30 28.31 -4.28
C LEU A 182 7.56 29.37 -5.10
N ASN A 183 6.76 30.22 -4.45
CA ASN A 183 6.09 31.34 -5.09
C ASN A 183 7.09 32.40 -5.58
N SER A 184 8.12 32.72 -4.79
CA SER A 184 9.20 33.62 -5.22
C SER A 184 9.93 33.06 -6.45
N ILE A 185 10.32 31.78 -6.44
CA ILE A 185 10.99 31.14 -7.58
C ILE A 185 10.09 31.14 -8.83
N ALA A 186 8.78 30.87 -8.66
CA ALA A 186 7.83 30.92 -9.76
C ALA A 186 7.67 32.34 -10.35
N GLN A 187 7.71 33.38 -9.50
CA GLN A 187 7.65 34.78 -9.93
C GLN A 187 8.96 35.22 -10.62
N ASP A 188 10.11 34.77 -10.14
CA ASP A 188 11.43 35.12 -10.70
C ASP A 188 11.73 34.38 -12.03
N GLY A 189 11.15 33.19 -12.23
CA GLY A 189 11.33 32.37 -13.43
C GLY A 189 10.41 32.70 -14.61
N LEU A 190 9.37 33.54 -14.42
CA LEU A 190 8.34 33.81 -15.43
C LEU A 190 8.36 35.27 -15.90
N GLY A 191 9.08 35.52 -16.99
CA GLY A 191 8.82 36.64 -17.91
C GLY A 191 7.62 36.41 -18.86
N ASN A 192 6.79 35.38 -18.63
CA ASN A 192 5.58 35.08 -19.41
C ASN A 192 4.48 34.47 -18.51
N GLU A 193 3.35 35.14 -18.42
CA GLU A 193 2.23 34.94 -17.48
C GLU A 193 1.40 33.64 -17.67
N THR A 194 1.89 32.63 -18.40
CA THR A 194 1.02 31.53 -18.91
C THR A 194 1.08 30.19 -18.17
N LEU A 195 1.82 30.04 -17.06
CA LEU A 195 1.87 28.77 -16.30
C LEU A 195 1.28 28.81 -14.89
N VAL A 196 0.79 29.96 -14.43
CA VAL A 196 -0.04 30.02 -13.23
C VAL A 196 -1.46 29.69 -13.64
N LEU A 197 -1.83 28.39 -13.61
CA LEU A 197 -3.23 27.98 -13.72
C LEU A 197 -4.05 28.77 -12.68
N PRO A 198 -5.07 29.55 -13.09
CA PRO A 198 -5.83 30.39 -12.17
C PRO A 198 -6.47 29.52 -11.09
N GLY A 199 -6.04 29.69 -9.83
CA GLY A 199 -6.71 29.13 -8.65
C GLY A 199 -6.11 27.88 -8.00
N ALA A 200 -4.98 27.32 -8.47
CA ALA A 200 -4.31 26.21 -7.78
C ALA A 200 -3.12 26.69 -6.94
N ASP A 201 -3.16 26.45 -5.62
CA ASP A 201 -2.07 26.78 -4.70
C ASP A 201 -0.78 26.02 -5.10
N VAL A 202 0.30 26.74 -5.42
CA VAL A 202 1.58 26.18 -5.90
C VAL A 202 2.10 25.07 -4.99
N ILE A 203 1.91 25.21 -3.67
CA ILE A 203 2.30 24.20 -2.69
C ILE A 203 1.53 22.89 -2.85
N VAL A 204 0.25 22.94 -3.22
CA VAL A 204 -0.58 21.75 -3.43
C VAL A 204 -0.09 20.98 -4.66
N GLN A 205 0.32 21.68 -5.71
CA GLN A 205 0.90 21.06 -6.90
C GLN A 205 2.25 20.39 -6.56
N ALA A 206 3.11 21.07 -5.83
CA ALA A 206 4.40 20.52 -5.38
C ALA A 206 4.20 19.27 -4.50
N ILE A 207 3.28 19.32 -3.53
CA ILE A 207 2.94 18.16 -2.68
C ILE A 207 2.38 17.02 -3.53
N THR A 208 1.50 17.32 -4.49
CA THR A 208 0.94 16.31 -5.39
C THR A 208 2.03 15.64 -6.22
N LYS A 209 2.98 16.41 -6.76
CA LYS A 209 4.12 15.90 -7.54
C LYS A 209 4.99 14.96 -6.71
N VAL A 210 5.44 15.41 -5.53
CA VAL A 210 6.27 14.60 -4.63
C VAL A 210 5.56 13.33 -4.18
N SER A 211 4.26 13.44 -3.86
CA SER A 211 3.44 12.27 -3.47
C SER A 211 3.26 11.29 -4.63
N TYR A 212 3.14 11.79 -5.86
CA TYR A 212 3.05 10.95 -7.05
C TYR A 212 4.37 10.21 -7.32
N GLU A 213 5.52 10.85 -7.13
CA GLU A 213 6.84 10.18 -7.23
C GLU A 213 6.92 9.00 -6.25
N TYR A 214 6.45 9.16 -5.02
CA TYR A 214 6.39 8.09 -4.03
C TYR A 214 5.49 6.92 -4.45
N ILE A 215 4.27 7.22 -4.91
CA ILE A 215 3.31 6.21 -5.39
C ILE A 215 3.85 5.48 -6.63
N LEU A 216 4.56 6.19 -7.51
CA LEU A 216 5.13 5.62 -8.72
C LEU A 216 6.21 4.55 -8.40
N LEU A 217 6.99 4.74 -7.34
CA LEU A 217 7.97 3.73 -6.88
C LEU A 217 7.27 2.43 -6.47
N GLU A 218 6.14 2.52 -5.77
CA GLU A 218 5.32 1.36 -5.43
C GLU A 218 4.79 0.66 -6.69
N GLN A 219 4.31 1.41 -7.67
CA GLN A 219 3.86 0.81 -8.93
C GLN A 219 4.99 0.07 -9.66
N TYR A 220 6.17 0.67 -9.73
CA TYR A 220 7.33 0.00 -10.34
C TYR A 220 7.68 -1.29 -9.60
N HIS A 221 7.53 -1.31 -8.28
CA HIS A 221 7.71 -2.52 -7.49
C HIS A 221 6.66 -3.57 -7.86
N ILE A 222 5.37 -3.21 -7.89
CA ILE A 222 4.28 -4.12 -8.28
C ILE A 222 4.51 -4.72 -9.67
N ASP A 223 4.92 -3.90 -10.64
CA ASP A 223 5.16 -4.34 -12.01
C ASP A 223 6.34 -5.31 -12.12
N VAL A 224 7.41 -5.06 -11.36
CA VAL A 224 8.53 -6.01 -11.24
C VAL A 224 8.08 -7.34 -10.62
N LEU A 225 7.30 -7.30 -9.54
CA LEU A 225 6.78 -8.52 -8.90
C LEU A 225 5.90 -9.32 -9.85
N ALA A 226 5.01 -8.65 -10.58
CA ALA A 226 4.19 -9.28 -11.59
C ALA A 226 5.06 -9.92 -12.68
N LYS A 227 6.12 -9.23 -13.13
CA LYS A 227 7.02 -9.77 -14.15
C LYS A 227 7.73 -11.04 -13.69
N MET A 228 8.22 -11.06 -12.45
CA MET A 228 8.83 -12.26 -11.86
C MET A 228 7.83 -13.43 -11.75
N GLY A 229 6.54 -13.15 -11.60
CA GLY A 229 5.45 -14.12 -11.58
C GLY A 229 4.84 -14.44 -12.96
N SER A 230 5.59 -14.24 -14.06
CA SER A 230 5.09 -14.41 -15.44
C SER A 230 3.91 -13.50 -15.78
N ASN A 231 4.09 -12.20 -15.52
CA ASN A 231 3.11 -11.11 -15.69
C ASN A 231 1.86 -11.21 -14.78
N SER A 232 1.93 -11.97 -13.69
CA SER A 232 0.87 -12.12 -12.70
C SER A 232 1.42 -11.98 -11.28
N LEU A 233 0.66 -11.35 -10.39
CA LEU A 233 1.02 -11.27 -8.97
C LEU A 233 0.78 -12.60 -8.22
N LEU A 234 -0.02 -13.49 -8.79
CA LEU A 234 -0.35 -14.84 -8.29
C LEU A 234 0.25 -15.89 -9.24
N ASP A 235 0.72 -17.04 -8.73
CA ASP A 235 1.24 -18.11 -9.59
C ASP A 235 0.22 -18.53 -10.65
N ARG A 236 0.68 -18.63 -11.90
CA ARG A 236 -0.17 -18.91 -13.08
C ARG A 236 -1.00 -20.18 -12.93
N ARG A 237 -0.50 -21.20 -12.21
CA ARG A 237 -1.24 -22.45 -11.94
C ARG A 237 -2.45 -22.19 -11.04
N ILE A 238 -2.31 -21.30 -10.05
CA ILE A 238 -3.41 -20.87 -9.18
C ILE A 238 -4.41 -20.04 -9.98
N VAL A 239 -3.95 -19.12 -10.83
CA VAL A 239 -4.83 -18.33 -11.71
C VAL A 239 -5.64 -19.25 -12.64
N ARG A 240 -5.01 -20.28 -13.22
CA ARG A 240 -5.70 -21.28 -14.05
C ARG A 240 -6.71 -22.11 -13.27
N LEU A 241 -6.38 -22.52 -12.04
CA LEU A 241 -7.33 -23.22 -11.15
C LEU A 241 -8.57 -22.35 -10.89
N LEU A 242 -8.36 -21.08 -10.52
CA LEU A 242 -9.44 -20.13 -10.29
C LEU A 242 -10.27 -19.91 -11.55
N PHE A 243 -9.66 -19.77 -12.73
CA PHE A 243 -10.41 -19.65 -13.98
C PHE A 243 -11.30 -20.86 -14.25
N ASN A 244 -10.77 -22.07 -14.03
CA ASN A 244 -11.55 -23.31 -14.23
C ASN A 244 -12.74 -23.39 -13.27
N LEU A 245 -12.55 -23.03 -12.00
CA LEU A 245 -13.63 -22.95 -11.01
C LEU A 245 -14.65 -21.88 -11.38
N PHE A 246 -14.20 -20.73 -11.90
CA PHE A 246 -15.08 -19.65 -12.34
C PHE A 246 -15.96 -20.12 -13.49
N ASN A 247 -15.36 -20.73 -14.51
CA ASN A 247 -16.09 -21.27 -15.66
C ASN A 247 -17.08 -22.36 -15.23
N LEU A 248 -16.70 -23.21 -14.28
CA LEU A 248 -17.61 -24.19 -13.69
C LEU A 248 -18.79 -23.51 -12.98
N ASN A 249 -18.54 -22.51 -12.13
CA ASN A 249 -19.60 -21.74 -11.47
C ASN A 249 -20.53 -21.07 -12.47
N MET A 250 -20.00 -20.51 -13.56
CA MET A 250 -20.78 -19.92 -14.64
C MET A 250 -21.70 -20.94 -15.33
N LYS A 251 -21.20 -22.15 -15.61
CA LYS A 251 -22.00 -23.24 -16.22
C LYS A 251 -23.10 -23.78 -15.29
N LEU A 252 -22.86 -23.73 -13.98
CA LEU A 252 -23.80 -24.20 -12.96
C LEU A 252 -24.74 -23.09 -12.45
N ASP A 253 -24.66 -21.88 -13.00
CA ASP A 253 -25.31 -20.67 -12.47
C ASP A 253 -25.08 -20.48 -10.95
N ASN A 254 -23.92 -20.92 -10.45
CA ASN A 254 -23.54 -20.74 -9.05
C ASN A 254 -23.08 -19.29 -8.85
N THR A 255 -23.83 -18.56 -8.03
CA THR A 255 -23.59 -17.14 -7.74
C THR A 255 -22.44 -16.92 -6.77
N GLU A 256 -21.91 -17.97 -6.14
CA GLU A 256 -20.81 -17.84 -5.21
C GLU A 256 -19.54 -17.33 -5.93
N SER A 257 -19.02 -16.21 -5.43
CA SER A 257 -17.79 -15.63 -5.95
C SER A 257 -16.57 -16.44 -5.52
N LEU A 258 -15.60 -16.60 -6.42
CA LEU A 258 -14.25 -17.03 -6.04
C LEU A 258 -13.57 -15.91 -5.27
N LYS A 259 -12.93 -16.23 -4.14
CA LYS A 259 -12.43 -15.23 -3.18
C LYS A 259 -10.94 -15.39 -2.95
N ILE A 260 -10.20 -14.30 -3.10
CA ILE A 260 -8.79 -14.17 -2.73
C ILE A 260 -8.69 -13.24 -1.52
N LEU A 261 -7.98 -13.65 -0.48
CA LEU A 261 -7.58 -12.79 0.63
C LEU A 261 -6.13 -12.35 0.43
N ASN A 262 -5.90 -11.07 0.19
CA ASN A 262 -4.58 -10.45 0.27
C ASN A 262 -4.37 -9.94 1.70
N PHE A 263 -3.44 -10.57 2.43
CA PHE A 263 -3.09 -10.19 3.80
C PHE A 263 -1.85 -9.30 3.77
N ASN A 264 -2.03 -8.00 3.96
CA ASN A 264 -1.08 -6.96 3.54
C ASN A 264 -1.10 -5.73 4.49
N ILE A 265 0.08 -5.28 4.90
CA ILE A 265 0.32 -3.99 5.56
C ILE A 265 1.30 -3.10 4.80
N PHE A 266 2.15 -3.69 3.96
CA PHE A 266 3.27 -3.02 3.31
C PHE A 266 2.85 -2.20 2.08
N PHE A 267 2.02 -2.79 1.22
CA PHE A 267 1.56 -2.11 0.01
C PHE A 267 0.30 -1.29 0.28
N SER A 268 0.10 -0.23 -0.51
CA SER A 268 -1.20 0.43 -0.59
C SER A 268 -2.23 -0.42 -1.35
N ALA A 269 -3.46 0.08 -1.43
CA ALA A 269 -4.55 -0.55 -2.17
C ALA A 269 -4.20 -0.90 -3.62
N GLN A 270 -3.22 -0.21 -4.21
CA GLN A 270 -2.77 -0.43 -5.59
C GLN A 270 -2.35 -1.87 -5.87
N TYR A 271 -1.78 -2.57 -4.87
CA TYR A 271 -1.42 -3.97 -5.02
C TYR A 271 -2.67 -4.86 -5.16
N SER A 272 -3.66 -4.68 -4.29
CA SER A 272 -4.92 -5.42 -4.34
C SER A 272 -5.79 -5.03 -5.55
N TRP A 273 -5.73 -3.76 -5.98
CA TRP A 273 -6.35 -3.32 -7.22
C TRP A 273 -5.74 -4.01 -8.43
N ASN A 274 -4.40 -4.17 -8.45
CA ASN A 274 -3.73 -4.91 -9.50
C ASN A 274 -4.26 -6.35 -9.60
N LEU A 275 -4.35 -7.06 -8.47
CA LEU A 275 -4.93 -8.41 -8.43
C LEU A 275 -6.37 -8.44 -8.96
N ALA A 276 -7.20 -7.50 -8.52
CA ALA A 276 -8.61 -7.44 -8.91
C ALA A 276 -8.80 -7.12 -10.40
N LEU A 277 -7.92 -6.30 -10.99
CA LEU A 277 -7.98 -5.91 -12.39
C LEU A 277 -7.34 -6.93 -13.33
N THR A 278 -6.25 -7.58 -12.91
CA THR A 278 -5.53 -8.58 -13.73
C THR A 278 -6.14 -9.97 -13.64
N ILE A 279 -6.89 -10.27 -12.57
CA ILE A 279 -7.65 -11.50 -12.39
C ILE A 279 -9.13 -11.12 -12.22
N PRO A 280 -9.82 -10.68 -13.29
CA PRO A 280 -11.13 -10.05 -13.18
C PRO A 280 -12.24 -10.99 -12.72
N PHE A 281 -12.08 -12.30 -12.82
CA PHE A 281 -13.09 -13.32 -12.49
C PHE A 281 -13.08 -13.77 -11.02
N VAL A 282 -12.36 -13.05 -10.14
CA VAL A 282 -12.36 -13.30 -8.69
C VAL A 282 -12.72 -12.04 -7.94
N ARG A 283 -13.19 -12.21 -6.70
CA ARG A 283 -13.35 -11.14 -5.72
C ARG A 283 -12.12 -11.10 -4.80
N VAL A 284 -11.45 -9.97 -4.76
CA VAL A 284 -10.24 -9.73 -3.97
C VAL A 284 -10.62 -8.99 -2.68
N PHE A 285 -10.17 -9.54 -1.56
CA PHE A 285 -10.34 -8.98 -0.25
C PHE A 285 -8.99 -8.59 0.33
N GLU A 286 -8.87 -7.39 0.89
CA GLU A 286 -7.67 -6.99 1.63
C GLU A 286 -7.93 -6.99 3.13
N SER A 287 -6.97 -7.51 3.89
CA SER A 287 -6.97 -7.55 5.35
C SER A 287 -5.54 -7.53 5.87
N ASN A 288 -5.39 -7.50 7.19
CA ASN A 288 -4.12 -7.47 7.88
C ASN A 288 -4.32 -7.94 9.32
N ILE A 289 -3.21 -8.15 10.03
CA ILE A 289 -3.23 -8.57 11.44
C ILE A 289 -3.89 -7.56 12.37
N PHE A 290 -3.99 -6.30 11.92
CA PHE A 290 -4.48 -5.16 12.66
C PHE A 290 -5.98 -4.88 12.44
N VAL A 291 -6.70 -5.64 11.59
CA VAL A 291 -8.11 -5.34 11.29
C VAL A 291 -8.94 -5.28 12.59
N GLU A 292 -9.36 -4.06 12.94
CA GLU A 292 -10.21 -3.77 14.08
C GLU A 292 -11.56 -4.47 13.90
N ASP A 293 -12.02 -5.15 14.95
CA ASP A 293 -13.40 -5.56 15.04
C ASP A 293 -14.27 -4.30 15.13
N ASP A 294 -14.99 -3.99 14.06
CA ASP A 294 -16.04 -2.96 14.03
C ASP A 294 -17.26 -3.48 14.83
N SER A 295 -17.02 -3.85 16.09
CA SER A 295 -18.03 -4.28 17.08
C SER A 295 -19.07 -3.20 17.37
N MET A 296 -18.86 -1.98 16.84
CA MET A 296 -19.78 -0.85 16.88
C MET A 296 -20.84 -0.87 15.75
N VAL A 297 -20.77 -1.80 14.79
CA VAL A 297 -21.83 -1.99 13.79
C VAL A 297 -22.61 -3.25 14.11
N SER A 298 -23.48 -3.10 15.12
CA SER A 298 -24.64 -3.95 15.44
C SER A 298 -24.38 -5.44 15.72
N SER A 299 -24.70 -5.80 16.95
CA SER A 299 -25.02 -7.14 17.48
C SER A 299 -26.22 -7.84 16.78
N GLU A 300 -26.28 -7.82 15.45
CA GLU A 300 -27.36 -8.42 14.65
C GLU A 300 -26.90 -9.46 13.60
N MET A 301 -25.69 -10.02 13.73
CA MET A 301 -25.28 -11.17 12.90
C MET A 301 -25.32 -12.49 13.68
N SER A 302 -26.45 -12.75 14.33
CA SER A 302 -26.90 -14.10 14.70
C SER A 302 -27.76 -14.71 13.59
N SER A 303 -27.34 -14.57 12.32
CA SER A 303 -28.00 -15.24 11.19
C SER A 303 -27.03 -16.22 10.53
N SER A 304 -27.54 -17.42 10.25
CA SER A 304 -26.84 -18.57 9.67
C SER A 304 -26.43 -18.37 8.19
N GLU A 305 -26.72 -17.21 7.59
CA GLU A 305 -26.33 -16.88 6.22
C GLU A 305 -24.90 -16.33 6.17
N SER A 306 -24.10 -16.80 5.23
CA SER A 306 -22.74 -16.27 5.03
C SER A 306 -22.79 -14.77 4.74
N PRO A 307 -21.94 -13.93 5.36
CA PRO A 307 -21.98 -12.47 5.23
C PRO A 307 -21.86 -11.97 3.78
N PHE A 308 -21.34 -12.80 2.87
CA PHE A 308 -21.08 -12.43 1.48
C PHE A 308 -22.22 -12.74 0.51
N LYS A 309 -23.19 -13.61 0.86
CA LYS A 309 -24.14 -14.20 -0.10
C LYS A 309 -24.86 -13.16 -0.98
N LYS A 310 -25.47 -12.15 -0.35
CA LYS A 310 -26.16 -11.06 -1.06
C LYS A 310 -25.23 -10.27 -1.99
N SER A 311 -24.06 -9.88 -1.48
CA SER A 311 -23.08 -9.13 -2.27
C SER A 311 -22.45 -9.97 -3.40
N ASP A 312 -22.30 -11.28 -3.21
CA ASP A 312 -21.86 -12.20 -4.27
C ASP A 312 -22.91 -12.30 -5.38
N GLU A 313 -24.20 -12.40 -5.04
CA GLU A 313 -25.30 -12.40 -6.02
C GLU A 313 -25.37 -11.10 -6.83
N GLU A 314 -25.19 -9.95 -6.17
CA GLU A 314 -25.15 -8.64 -6.83
C GLU A 314 -23.95 -8.53 -7.78
N LEU A 315 -22.75 -8.91 -7.33
CA LEU A 315 -21.53 -8.87 -8.15
C LEU A 315 -21.61 -9.88 -9.31
N TYR A 316 -22.22 -11.04 -9.08
CA TYR A 316 -22.44 -12.03 -10.13
C TYR A 316 -23.29 -11.47 -11.27
N LYS A 317 -24.42 -10.85 -10.94
CA LYS A 317 -25.36 -10.27 -11.92
C LYS A 317 -24.80 -9.03 -12.62
N SER A 318 -24.14 -8.14 -11.89
CA SER A 318 -23.70 -6.83 -12.39
C SER A 318 -22.34 -6.82 -13.06
N TYR A 319 -21.50 -7.83 -12.81
CA TYR A 319 -20.10 -7.84 -13.24
C TYR A 319 -19.66 -9.19 -13.82
N PHE A 320 -19.75 -10.29 -13.06
CA PHE A 320 -19.15 -11.56 -13.50
C PHE A 320 -19.83 -12.18 -14.74
N LYS A 321 -21.15 -12.05 -14.90
CA LYS A 321 -21.85 -12.52 -16.11
C LYS A 321 -21.38 -11.80 -17.39
N GLU A 322 -20.86 -10.59 -17.27
CA GLU A 322 -20.47 -9.77 -18.42
C GLU A 322 -19.00 -9.92 -18.86
N LEU A 323 -18.17 -10.65 -18.09
CA LEU A 323 -16.75 -10.84 -18.42
C LEU A 323 -16.50 -11.63 -19.72
N LYS A 324 -17.43 -12.50 -20.12
CA LYS A 324 -17.46 -13.23 -21.41
C LYS A 324 -16.11 -13.83 -21.87
N PHE A 325 -15.35 -14.44 -20.95
CA PHE A 325 -14.15 -15.20 -21.32
C PHE A 325 -14.49 -16.64 -21.72
N ASP A 326 -14.13 -17.04 -22.94
CA ASP A 326 -14.43 -18.39 -23.45
C ASP A 326 -13.47 -19.47 -22.92
N THR A 327 -12.17 -19.16 -22.87
CA THR A 327 -11.10 -20.09 -22.48
C THR A 327 -10.01 -19.40 -21.67
N PHE A 328 -9.23 -20.20 -20.94
CA PHE A 328 -8.10 -19.68 -20.18
C PHE A 328 -7.03 -19.07 -21.11
N ASP A 329 -6.85 -19.63 -22.31
CA ASP A 329 -5.87 -19.11 -23.27
C ASP A 329 -6.31 -17.75 -23.84
N SER A 330 -7.61 -17.56 -24.08
CA SER A 330 -8.19 -16.26 -24.47
C SER A 330 -7.96 -15.19 -23.39
N PHE A 331 -8.22 -15.54 -22.12
CA PHE A 331 -7.88 -14.67 -20.99
C PHE A 331 -6.37 -14.42 -20.90
N SER A 332 -5.55 -15.47 -20.99
CA SER A 332 -4.09 -15.39 -20.84
C SER A 332 -3.40 -14.60 -21.96
N ALA A 333 -4.06 -14.41 -23.10
CA ALA A 333 -3.58 -13.58 -24.20
C ALA A 333 -3.98 -12.10 -24.04
N SER A 334 -4.89 -11.78 -23.11
CA SER A 334 -5.35 -10.41 -22.88
C SER A 334 -4.26 -9.59 -22.18
N THR A 335 -3.97 -8.41 -22.71
CA THR A 335 -3.02 -7.49 -22.08
C THR A 335 -3.68 -6.74 -20.91
N LYS A 336 -2.87 -6.11 -20.05
CA LYS A 336 -3.37 -5.18 -19.02
C LYS A 336 -4.28 -4.10 -19.60
N ALA A 337 -3.95 -3.58 -20.79
CA ALA A 337 -4.76 -2.59 -21.50
C ALA A 337 -6.13 -3.15 -21.91
N ASP A 338 -6.19 -4.39 -22.40
CA ASP A 338 -7.45 -5.03 -22.77
C ASP A 338 -8.36 -5.23 -21.55
N LEU A 339 -7.78 -5.64 -20.41
CA LEU A 339 -8.50 -5.81 -19.15
C LEU A 339 -9.03 -4.46 -18.62
N VAL A 340 -8.24 -3.38 -18.69
CA VAL A 340 -8.70 -2.03 -18.31
C VAL A 340 -9.79 -1.51 -19.24
N LYS A 341 -9.69 -1.75 -20.56
CA LYS A 341 -10.74 -1.36 -21.51
C LYS A 341 -12.03 -2.12 -21.27
N MET A 342 -11.94 -3.43 -21.00
CA MET A 342 -13.08 -4.24 -20.61
C MET A 342 -13.73 -3.70 -19.32
N ARG A 343 -12.92 -3.35 -18.32
CA ARG A 343 -13.38 -2.72 -17.08
C ARG A 343 -14.16 -1.42 -17.33
N LYS A 344 -13.59 -0.49 -18.10
CA LYS A 344 -14.24 0.79 -18.44
C LYS A 344 -15.59 0.58 -19.13
N ARG A 345 -15.67 -0.37 -20.08
CA ARG A 345 -16.93 -0.73 -20.76
C ARG A 345 -18.00 -1.24 -19.80
N LEU A 346 -17.63 -2.07 -18.82
CA LEU A 346 -18.58 -2.57 -17.81
C LEU A 346 -19.10 -1.44 -16.91
N GLU A 347 -18.24 -0.46 -16.61
CA GLU A 347 -18.65 0.73 -15.84
C GLU A 347 -19.62 1.62 -16.62
N ASP A 348 -19.42 1.78 -17.93
CA ASP A 348 -20.33 2.52 -18.81
C ASP A 348 -21.71 1.83 -18.95
N LEU A 349 -21.73 0.50 -19.10
CA LEU A 349 -22.97 -0.28 -19.16
C LEU A 349 -23.80 -0.10 -17.88
N ASN A 350 -23.15 -0.16 -16.72
CA ASN A 350 -23.80 -0.03 -15.41
C ASN A 350 -24.26 1.41 -15.08
N THR A 351 -23.79 2.43 -15.80
CA THR A 351 -24.19 3.84 -15.61
C THR A 351 -25.28 4.30 -16.58
N SER A 352 -25.47 3.63 -17.72
CA SER A 352 -26.49 3.96 -18.72
C SER A 352 -27.96 3.72 -18.27
N GLY A 353 -28.18 3.05 -17.13
CA GLY A 353 -29.50 2.68 -16.59
C GLY A 353 -30.27 3.75 -15.78
N GLY A 354 -30.15 5.05 -16.09
CA GLY A 354 -31.13 6.05 -15.64
C GLY A 354 -30.81 6.88 -14.37
N GLN A 355 -29.57 6.90 -13.89
CA GLN A 355 -29.12 7.94 -12.96
C GLN A 355 -28.11 8.85 -13.66
N SER A 356 -28.56 10.05 -14.04
CA SER A 356 -27.75 11.09 -14.66
C SER A 356 -26.65 11.56 -13.70
N GLY A 357 -25.51 10.88 -13.76
CA GLY A 357 -24.28 11.23 -13.07
C GLY A 357 -23.29 10.09 -13.29
N VAL A 358 -22.15 10.38 -13.92
CA VAL A 358 -21.03 9.43 -14.04
C VAL A 358 -20.68 8.96 -12.63
N LYS A 359 -21.09 7.76 -12.22
CA LYS A 359 -20.70 7.15 -10.94
C LYS A 359 -19.22 6.85 -11.00
N SER A 360 -18.43 7.87 -10.69
CA SER A 360 -16.97 7.78 -10.73
C SER A 360 -16.52 6.97 -9.53
N ARG A 361 -16.01 5.76 -9.77
CA ARG A 361 -15.58 4.83 -8.73
C ARG A 361 -14.21 5.22 -8.19
N HIS A 362 -13.95 4.87 -6.93
CA HIS A 362 -12.66 5.06 -6.27
C HIS A 362 -11.88 3.74 -6.07
N LYS A 363 -12.42 2.61 -6.55
CA LYS A 363 -11.82 1.27 -6.47
C LYS A 363 -12.52 0.28 -7.45
N PRO A 364 -11.93 -0.89 -7.75
CA PRO A 364 -12.59 -1.95 -8.53
C PRO A 364 -13.85 -2.52 -7.84
N GLU A 365 -14.85 -2.97 -8.59
CA GLU A 365 -16.08 -3.62 -8.07
C GLU A 365 -15.82 -4.91 -7.32
N ASN A 366 -14.92 -5.71 -7.85
CA ASN A 366 -14.56 -7.01 -7.31
C ASN A 366 -13.47 -6.88 -6.23
N PHE A 367 -13.28 -5.70 -5.64
CA PHE A 367 -12.33 -5.45 -4.56
C PHE A 367 -13.02 -4.92 -3.30
N GLU A 368 -12.65 -5.43 -2.12
CA GLU A 368 -13.16 -4.95 -0.83
C GLU A 368 -12.13 -5.07 0.30
N TYR A 369 -12.12 -4.12 1.23
CA TYR A 369 -11.42 -4.30 2.50
C TYR A 369 -12.29 -5.12 3.46
N LEU A 370 -11.75 -6.13 4.12
CA LEU A 370 -12.50 -6.87 5.13
C LEU A 370 -12.81 -5.99 6.35
N ARG A 371 -14.04 -6.11 6.84
CA ARG A 371 -14.53 -5.39 8.04
C ARG A 371 -14.26 -6.14 9.35
N GLN A 372 -14.09 -7.45 9.25
CA GLN A 372 -13.95 -8.35 10.40
C GLN A 372 -12.55 -8.93 10.45
N SER A 373 -12.06 -9.19 11.66
CA SER A 373 -10.78 -9.86 11.84
C SER A 373 -10.79 -11.29 11.28
N ILE A 374 -9.64 -11.81 10.87
CA ILE A 374 -9.50 -13.18 10.34
C ILE A 374 -9.97 -14.27 11.32
N PHE A 375 -9.97 -13.96 12.62
CA PHE A 375 -10.45 -14.83 13.69
C PHE A 375 -11.98 -14.99 13.68
N GLN A 376 -12.71 -14.03 13.11
CA GLN A 376 -14.18 -14.02 13.07
C GLN A 376 -14.76 -14.56 11.77
N ILE A 377 -13.95 -14.60 10.69
CA ILE A 377 -14.39 -15.08 9.38
C ILE A 377 -14.85 -16.53 9.48
N LYS A 378 -15.94 -16.90 8.81
CA LYS A 378 -16.42 -18.30 8.75
C LYS A 378 -15.35 -19.22 8.14
N SER A 379 -15.27 -20.45 8.62
CA SER A 379 -14.41 -21.47 8.02
C SER A 379 -14.75 -21.68 6.53
N GLU A 380 -13.77 -22.07 5.72
CA GLU A 380 -13.97 -22.39 4.30
C GLU A 380 -14.58 -21.25 3.45
N THR A 381 -14.07 -20.04 3.63
CA THR A 381 -14.52 -18.83 2.91
C THR A 381 -13.67 -18.56 1.66
N PHE A 382 -12.35 -18.69 1.76
CA PHE A 382 -11.40 -18.24 0.73
C PHE A 382 -10.86 -19.40 -0.11
N HIS A 383 -10.65 -19.13 -1.40
CA HIS A 383 -10.01 -20.08 -2.30
C HIS A 383 -8.49 -19.89 -2.28
N VAL A 384 -8.04 -18.65 -2.09
CA VAL A 384 -6.62 -18.31 -2.00
C VAL A 384 -6.41 -17.30 -0.88
N ILE A 385 -5.34 -17.49 -0.10
CA ILE A 385 -4.78 -16.46 0.77
C ILE A 385 -3.38 -16.16 0.23
N GLN A 386 -3.09 -14.88 0.00
CA GLN A 386 -1.77 -14.41 -0.41
C GLN A 386 -1.22 -13.44 0.63
N SER A 387 0.08 -13.53 0.93
CA SER A 387 0.79 -12.48 1.66
C SER A 387 2.26 -12.41 1.25
N ARG A 388 2.71 -11.22 0.85
CA ARG A 388 4.13 -10.96 0.48
C ARG A 388 4.97 -10.45 1.64
N ASP A 389 4.31 -9.89 2.63
CA ASP A 389 4.88 -9.18 3.76
C ASP A 389 4.48 -9.84 5.09
N LEU A 390 4.13 -11.13 5.07
CA LEU A 390 3.73 -11.89 6.25
C LEU A 390 4.78 -11.79 7.37
N TYR A 391 6.06 -11.73 7.00
CA TYR A 391 7.18 -11.56 7.93
C TYR A 391 7.14 -10.25 8.71
N LEU A 392 6.40 -9.24 8.26
CA LEU A 392 6.17 -7.99 8.99
C LEU A 392 4.92 -8.02 9.88
N GLN A 393 4.11 -9.07 9.77
CA GLN A 393 2.83 -9.18 10.47
C GLN A 393 2.87 -10.26 11.57
N LEU A 394 3.83 -11.17 11.52
CA LEU A 394 3.99 -12.25 12.48
C LEU A 394 5.09 -11.99 13.50
N ASP A 395 4.80 -12.33 14.74
CA ASP A 395 5.73 -12.29 15.88
C ASP A 395 5.75 -13.66 16.59
N HIS A 396 6.62 -13.81 17.58
CA HIS A 396 6.72 -15.03 18.40
C HIS A 396 5.41 -15.40 19.13
N THR A 397 4.49 -14.46 19.31
CA THR A 397 3.24 -14.65 20.06
C THR A 397 2.04 -15.03 19.18
N ASN A 398 2.04 -14.62 17.90
CA ASN A 398 0.85 -14.70 17.06
C ASN A 398 0.94 -15.72 15.90
N TYR A 399 2.15 -16.13 15.49
CA TYR A 399 2.34 -16.82 14.20
C TYR A 399 1.53 -18.13 14.10
N GLN A 400 1.55 -18.97 15.13
CA GLN A 400 0.81 -20.24 15.12
C GLN A 400 -0.70 -20.01 14.97
N THR A 401 -1.22 -19.05 15.72
CA THR A 401 -2.65 -18.74 15.73
C THR A 401 -3.09 -18.23 14.36
N VAL A 402 -2.33 -17.30 13.76
CA VAL A 402 -2.63 -16.74 12.42
C VAL A 402 -2.58 -17.83 11.35
N LEU A 403 -1.54 -18.67 11.32
CA LEU A 403 -1.42 -19.75 10.33
C LEU A 403 -2.55 -20.78 10.45
N ARG A 404 -3.00 -21.10 11.68
CA ARG A 404 -4.17 -21.96 11.89
C ARG A 404 -5.45 -21.30 11.41
N GLN A 405 -5.61 -19.98 11.57
CA GLN A 405 -6.75 -19.26 10.99
C GLN A 405 -6.73 -19.29 9.46
N PHE A 406 -5.56 -19.12 8.82
CA PHE A 406 -5.44 -19.24 7.38
C PHE A 406 -5.91 -20.61 6.89
N HIS A 407 -5.48 -21.70 7.54
CA HIS A 407 -5.97 -23.03 7.23
C HIS A 407 -7.50 -23.17 7.45
N ARG A 408 -8.02 -22.63 8.56
CA ARG A 408 -9.46 -22.71 8.87
C ARG A 408 -10.33 -22.00 7.83
N ILE A 409 -9.95 -20.80 7.41
CA ILE A 409 -10.74 -19.96 6.49
C ILE A 409 -10.53 -20.33 5.02
N LEU A 410 -9.50 -21.10 4.66
CA LEU A 410 -9.36 -21.69 3.33
C LEU A 410 -10.41 -22.79 3.11
N LYS A 411 -10.96 -22.85 1.90
CA LYS A 411 -11.76 -23.99 1.42
C LYS A 411 -10.89 -25.23 1.22
N ASN A 412 -11.50 -26.41 1.16
CA ASN A 412 -10.80 -27.62 0.72
C ASN A 412 -10.35 -27.45 -0.74
N GLY A 413 -9.11 -27.81 -1.04
CA GLY A 413 -8.41 -27.45 -2.28
C GLY A 413 -7.94 -25.99 -2.34
N GLY A 414 -8.12 -25.21 -1.26
CA GLY A 414 -7.69 -23.83 -1.17
C GLY A 414 -6.18 -23.70 -0.94
N ILE A 415 -5.60 -22.59 -1.40
CA ILE A 415 -4.15 -22.40 -1.45
C ILE A 415 -3.71 -21.19 -0.62
N LEU A 416 -2.74 -21.41 0.27
CA LEU A 416 -1.94 -20.35 0.88
C LEU A 416 -0.69 -20.14 0.03
N GLU A 417 -0.52 -18.94 -0.52
CA GLU A 417 0.65 -18.53 -1.29
C GLU A 417 1.41 -17.41 -0.57
N LEU A 418 2.69 -17.65 -0.28
CA LEU A 418 3.57 -16.69 0.38
C LEU A 418 4.81 -16.43 -0.49
N PRO A 419 4.73 -15.46 -1.43
CA PRO A 419 5.87 -15.01 -2.20
C PRO A 419 6.63 -13.94 -1.40
N ILE A 420 7.75 -14.32 -0.79
CA ILE A 420 8.44 -13.49 0.19
C ILE A 420 9.80 -13.04 -0.34
N HIS A 421 10.02 -11.73 -0.29
CA HIS A 421 11.33 -11.13 -0.51
C HIS A 421 11.77 -10.41 0.76
N ILE A 422 12.77 -10.98 1.44
CA ILE A 422 13.32 -10.40 2.67
C ILE A 422 14.65 -9.74 2.31
N PRO A 423 14.78 -8.41 2.44
CA PRO A 423 16.05 -7.73 2.19
C PRO A 423 17.18 -8.28 3.05
N LYS A 424 18.41 -8.22 2.55
CA LYS A 424 19.65 -8.55 3.30
C LYS A 424 19.85 -10.01 3.70
N LEU A 425 18.94 -10.91 3.33
CA LEU A 425 19.26 -12.33 3.16
C LEU A 425 20.09 -12.47 1.87
N SER A 426 21.36 -12.08 1.95
CA SER A 426 22.39 -12.32 0.93
C SER A 426 23.41 -13.28 1.52
N PRO A 427 23.83 -14.33 0.80
CA PRO A 427 24.98 -15.10 1.23
C PRO A 427 26.21 -14.19 1.26
N ARG A 428 26.95 -14.19 2.38
CA ARG A 428 28.23 -13.47 2.53
C ARG A 428 29.41 -14.22 1.91
N SER A 429 29.24 -15.52 1.62
CA SER A 429 30.24 -16.40 1.01
C SER A 429 29.56 -17.56 0.26
N ALA A 430 30.23 -18.10 -0.77
CA ALA A 430 29.81 -19.27 -1.54
C ALA A 430 29.78 -20.60 -0.74
N THR A 431 30.20 -20.60 0.53
CA THR A 431 30.46 -21.81 1.32
C THR A 431 29.40 -22.17 2.38
N MET A 432 28.18 -21.60 2.33
CA MET A 432 27.15 -22.01 3.30
C MET A 432 26.55 -23.39 2.96
N VAL A 433 26.92 -24.38 3.77
CA VAL A 433 26.47 -25.79 3.73
C VAL A 433 25.08 -25.98 4.39
N SER A 434 24.47 -24.93 4.94
CA SER A 434 23.12 -25.00 5.51
C SER A 434 22.06 -25.08 4.41
N ARG A 435 21.04 -25.95 4.60
CA ARG A 435 19.92 -26.10 3.64
C ARG A 435 19.16 -24.79 3.38
N PHE A 436 19.25 -23.84 4.30
CA PHE A 436 18.64 -22.51 4.21
C PHE A 436 19.64 -21.44 4.67
N PRO A 437 19.59 -20.22 4.13
CA PRO A 437 20.39 -19.11 4.64
C PRO A 437 19.89 -18.78 6.04
N THR A 438 20.74 -18.97 7.05
CA THR A 438 20.48 -18.42 8.39
C THR A 438 20.62 -16.91 8.29
N THR A 439 19.66 -16.15 8.84
CA THR A 439 19.75 -14.69 8.90
C THR A 439 21.12 -14.28 9.45
N SER A 440 21.87 -13.41 8.76
CA SER A 440 23.04 -12.79 9.39
C SER A 440 22.56 -12.09 10.65
N SER A 441 23.18 -12.41 11.78
CA SER A 441 22.86 -11.96 13.15
C SER A 441 22.91 -10.45 13.37
N ASP A 442 23.02 -9.66 12.31
CA ASP A 442 23.04 -8.22 12.40
C ASP A 442 21.57 -7.78 12.35
N GLU A 443 20.93 -7.78 13.52
CA GLU A 443 19.66 -7.11 13.78
C GLU A 443 19.85 -5.63 13.40
N ILE A 444 19.26 -5.18 12.30
CA ILE A 444 19.48 -3.81 11.79
C ILE A 444 18.40 -2.87 12.32
N TYR A 445 17.22 -3.41 12.66
CA TYR A 445 16.13 -2.63 13.24
C TYR A 445 15.78 -3.13 14.64
N LEU A 446 15.34 -2.22 15.51
CA LEU A 446 14.86 -2.56 16.86
C LEU A 446 13.73 -3.61 16.83
N ARG A 447 12.91 -3.61 15.77
CA ARG A 447 11.85 -4.61 15.55
C ARG A 447 12.37 -5.98 15.13
N ASP A 448 13.57 -6.09 14.57
CA ASP A 448 14.15 -7.39 14.16
C ASP A 448 14.29 -8.35 15.36
N GLN A 449 14.34 -7.81 16.58
CA GLN A 449 14.31 -8.58 17.84
C GLN A 449 12.95 -9.23 18.14
N GLU A 450 11.85 -8.61 17.68
CA GLU A 450 10.48 -9.11 17.86
C GLU A 450 10.03 -10.03 16.72
N LEU A 451 10.71 -9.95 15.57
CA LEU A 451 10.46 -10.81 14.42
C LEU A 451 10.93 -12.23 14.67
N LEU A 452 10.26 -13.20 14.05
CA LEU A 452 10.65 -14.60 14.14
C LEU A 452 12.08 -14.81 13.61
N LYS A 453 12.99 -15.23 14.51
CA LYS A 453 14.30 -15.76 14.13
C LYS A 453 14.12 -16.94 13.17
N ASP A 454 14.94 -17.00 12.12
CA ASP A 454 14.81 -17.97 11.03
C ASP A 454 13.38 -18.13 10.51
N PHE A 455 12.72 -16.99 10.22
CA PHE A 455 11.32 -16.90 9.78
C PHE A 455 10.90 -18.02 8.80
N VAL A 456 11.67 -18.25 7.74
CA VAL A 456 11.34 -19.26 6.70
C VAL A 456 11.25 -20.67 7.29
N ASN A 457 12.22 -21.07 8.11
CA ASN A 457 12.22 -22.40 8.72
C ASN A 457 11.08 -22.58 9.71
N THR A 458 10.85 -21.57 10.54
CA THR A 458 9.78 -21.57 11.55
C THR A 458 8.40 -21.69 10.91
N ILE A 459 8.14 -20.89 9.86
CA ILE A 459 6.85 -20.90 9.16
C ILE A 459 6.65 -22.19 8.37
N VAL A 460 7.68 -22.69 7.67
CA VAL A 460 7.57 -23.97 6.95
C VAL A 460 7.33 -25.13 7.92
N GLY A 461 7.98 -25.12 9.10
CA GLY A 461 7.75 -26.09 10.17
C GLY A 461 6.29 -26.11 10.65
N GLU A 462 5.74 -24.95 10.99
CA GLU A 462 4.35 -24.84 11.45
C GLU A 462 3.36 -25.19 10.32
N LEU A 463 3.60 -24.74 9.07
CA LEU A 463 2.75 -25.08 7.92
C LEU A 463 2.73 -26.58 7.65
N ASN A 464 3.87 -27.28 7.76
CA ASN A 464 3.92 -28.74 7.65
C ASN A 464 3.07 -29.44 8.71
N GLY A 465 3.03 -28.89 9.93
CA GLY A 465 2.19 -29.40 11.02
C GLY A 465 0.69 -29.18 10.79
N ILE A 466 0.32 -28.07 10.16
CA ILE A 466 -1.09 -27.69 9.94
C ILE A 466 -1.66 -28.31 8.65
N PHE A 467 -0.95 -28.17 7.53
CA PHE A 467 -1.42 -28.58 6.20
C PHE A 467 -0.97 -30.01 5.84
N GLY A 468 0.01 -30.56 6.54
CA GLY A 468 0.64 -31.84 6.23
C GLY A 468 1.84 -31.70 5.29
N THR A 469 2.88 -32.49 5.53
CA THR A 469 4.19 -32.36 4.87
C THR A 469 4.18 -32.52 3.35
N LYS A 470 3.22 -33.28 2.80
CA LYS A 470 3.09 -33.47 1.35
C LYS A 470 2.40 -32.31 0.63
N ASN A 471 1.80 -31.40 1.39
CA ASN A 471 0.96 -30.32 0.88
C ASN A 471 1.63 -28.95 0.98
N VAL A 472 2.87 -28.91 1.48
CA VAL A 472 3.69 -27.70 1.58
C VAL A 472 4.86 -27.81 0.62
N MET A 473 5.01 -26.79 -0.21
CA MET A 473 6.10 -26.63 -1.17
C MET A 473 6.88 -25.37 -0.85
N LEU A 474 8.20 -25.47 -0.91
CA LEU A 474 9.13 -24.35 -0.79
C LEU A 474 10.00 -24.27 -2.04
N GLY A 475 10.00 -23.12 -2.69
CA GLY A 475 10.96 -22.75 -3.73
C GLY A 475 11.87 -21.64 -3.22
N THR A 476 13.15 -21.71 -3.55
CA THR A 476 14.13 -20.68 -3.25
C THR A 476 14.84 -20.26 -4.53
N VAL A 477 14.96 -18.95 -4.74
CA VAL A 477 15.68 -18.38 -5.89
C VAL A 477 16.62 -17.32 -5.35
N LEU A 478 17.88 -17.37 -5.77
CA LEU A 478 18.84 -16.30 -5.52
C LEU A 478 18.89 -15.41 -6.77
N ILE A 479 18.50 -14.15 -6.63
CA ILE A 479 18.54 -13.18 -7.73
C ILE A 479 19.83 -12.37 -7.59
N SER A 480 20.66 -12.33 -8.64
CA SER A 480 21.93 -11.62 -8.64
C SER A 480 21.78 -10.15 -8.24
N ALA A 481 22.73 -9.64 -7.46
CA ALA A 481 22.81 -8.23 -7.08
C ALA A 481 23.02 -7.30 -8.30
N ASP A 482 23.58 -7.83 -9.40
CA ASP A 482 23.77 -7.10 -10.65
C ASP A 482 22.45 -6.85 -11.40
N SER A 483 21.39 -7.59 -11.04
CA SER A 483 20.06 -7.36 -11.59
C SER A 483 19.53 -6.01 -11.12
N LYS A 484 19.40 -5.08 -12.07
CA LYS A 484 18.80 -3.76 -11.88
C LYS A 484 17.38 -3.86 -11.32
N MET A 485 16.63 -4.87 -11.76
CA MET A 485 15.30 -5.16 -11.25
C MET A 485 15.33 -5.57 -9.76
N SER A 486 16.25 -6.45 -9.37
CA SER A 486 16.42 -6.88 -7.97
C SER A 486 16.91 -5.74 -7.08
N SER A 487 17.90 -4.98 -7.55
CA SER A 487 18.44 -3.82 -6.82
C SER A 487 17.36 -2.77 -6.57
N PHE A 488 16.53 -2.45 -7.55
CA PHE A 488 15.37 -1.57 -7.36
C PHE A 488 14.42 -2.09 -6.26
N VAL A 489 14.01 -3.36 -6.34
CA VAL A 489 13.08 -3.96 -5.37
C VAL A 489 13.66 -3.95 -3.96
N SER A 490 14.91 -4.36 -3.79
CA SER A 490 15.60 -4.38 -2.50
C SER A 490 15.74 -2.98 -1.90
N ASN A 491 16.08 -1.99 -2.72
CA ASN A 491 16.19 -0.60 -2.29
C ASN A 491 14.83 0.00 -1.92
N HIS A 492 13.79 -0.26 -2.71
CA HIS A 492 12.45 0.22 -2.42
C HIS A 492 11.88 -0.42 -1.14
N ILE A 493 12.06 -1.73 -0.93
CA ILE A 493 11.66 -2.38 0.33
C ILE A 493 12.45 -1.79 1.49
N SER A 494 13.75 -1.58 1.35
CA SER A 494 14.57 -0.96 2.38
C SER A 494 14.07 0.45 2.73
N LEU A 495 13.83 1.31 1.75
CA LEU A 495 13.25 2.65 1.95
C LEU A 495 11.93 2.57 2.73
N ARG A 496 11.02 1.67 2.32
CA ARG A 496 9.72 1.50 2.95
C ARG A 496 9.82 1.01 4.39
N LEU A 497 10.71 0.05 4.67
CA LEU A 497 10.93 -0.45 6.03
C LEU A 497 11.48 0.63 6.95
N HIS A 498 12.44 1.44 6.49
CA HIS A 498 12.96 2.56 7.29
C HIS A 498 11.92 3.68 7.48
N ASP A 499 11.04 3.92 6.49
CA ASP A 499 9.87 4.80 6.68
C ASP A 499 8.94 4.26 7.77
N MET A 500 8.62 2.96 7.73
CA MET A 500 7.78 2.31 8.74
C MET A 500 8.42 2.31 10.13
N TYR A 501 9.75 2.15 10.21
CA TYR A 501 10.51 2.08 11.47
C TYR A 501 11.03 3.43 11.97
N GLU A 502 10.63 4.52 11.32
CA GLU A 502 11.03 5.89 11.67
C GLU A 502 12.55 6.14 11.63
N ASP A 503 13.25 5.36 10.80
CA ASP A 503 14.71 5.39 10.67
C ASP A 503 15.15 5.72 9.24
N ILE A 504 14.38 6.58 8.57
CA ILE A 504 14.66 7.01 7.20
C ILE A 504 16.07 7.60 7.08
N GLU A 505 16.55 8.23 8.14
CA GLU A 505 17.89 8.81 8.23
C GLU A 505 18.99 7.74 8.04
N SER A 506 18.89 6.58 8.70
CA SER A 506 19.89 5.51 8.51
C SER A 506 19.86 4.93 7.10
N PHE A 507 18.68 4.86 6.48
CA PHE A 507 18.58 4.49 5.06
C PHE A 507 19.36 5.46 4.18
N LEU A 508 19.12 6.77 4.35
CA LEU A 508 19.74 7.81 3.54
C LEU A 508 21.27 7.80 3.68
N SER A 509 21.83 7.65 4.90
CA SER A 509 23.28 7.57 5.09
C SER A 509 23.87 6.31 4.47
N SER A 510 23.18 5.17 4.57
CA SER A 510 23.64 3.91 3.97
C SER A 510 23.63 3.97 2.44
N PHE A 511 22.64 4.61 1.84
CA PHE A 511 22.50 4.71 0.38
C PHE A 511 23.62 5.54 -0.26
N ASP A 512 24.04 6.63 0.41
CA ASP A 512 25.16 7.47 -0.04
C ASP A 512 26.51 6.71 0.04
N ASN A 513 26.65 5.84 1.05
CA ASN A 513 27.84 5.02 1.27
C ASN A 513 27.88 3.73 0.41
N GLN A 514 26.79 3.35 -0.28
CA GLN A 514 26.70 2.10 -1.05
C GLN A 514 27.48 2.10 -2.37
N HIS A 515 28.15 3.20 -2.75
CA HIS A 515 29.03 3.22 -3.91
C HIS A 515 30.36 2.45 -3.74
N SER A 516 30.62 1.83 -2.57
CA SER A 516 31.91 1.19 -2.26
C SER A 516 31.84 -0.28 -1.80
N ALA A 517 30.67 -0.93 -1.73
CA ALA A 517 30.55 -2.30 -1.21
C ALA A 517 30.24 -3.36 -2.29
N HIS A 518 31.30 -3.91 -2.92
CA HIS A 518 31.23 -4.94 -3.99
C HIS A 518 31.06 -6.40 -3.52
N ASN A 519 30.54 -6.67 -2.32
CA ASN A 519 30.57 -8.02 -1.72
C ASN A 519 29.22 -8.76 -1.62
N HIS A 520 28.15 -8.31 -2.28
CA HIS A 520 26.84 -8.99 -2.26
C HIS A 520 26.62 -9.87 -3.49
N LEU A 521 26.38 -11.18 -3.27
CA LEU A 521 26.09 -12.14 -4.34
C LEU A 521 24.67 -12.00 -4.91
N GLY A 522 23.71 -11.53 -4.12
CA GLY A 522 22.30 -11.41 -4.54
C GLY A 522 21.31 -11.39 -3.39
N ASN A 523 20.02 -11.36 -3.72
CA ASN A 523 18.92 -11.40 -2.74
C ASN A 523 18.11 -12.69 -2.89
N TYR A 524 17.77 -13.33 -1.77
CA TYR A 524 16.88 -14.49 -1.79
C TYR A 524 15.41 -14.09 -1.96
N TYR A 525 14.75 -14.82 -2.85
CA TYR A 525 13.30 -14.85 -2.99
C TYR A 525 12.80 -16.23 -2.58
N PHE A 526 11.85 -16.26 -1.66
CA PHE A 526 11.23 -17.48 -1.15
C PHE A 526 9.81 -17.57 -1.70
N TYR A 527 9.44 -18.75 -2.17
CA TYR A 527 8.09 -19.06 -2.59
C TYR A 527 7.57 -20.23 -1.75
N ILE A 528 6.72 -19.94 -0.77
CA ILE A 528 6.08 -20.98 0.03
C ILE A 528 4.64 -21.13 -0.46
N ARG A 529 4.22 -22.35 -0.76
CA ARG A 529 2.83 -22.69 -1.08
C ARG A 529 2.37 -23.81 -0.16
N ALA A 530 1.19 -23.67 0.44
CA ALA A 530 0.52 -24.73 1.18
C ALA A 530 -0.90 -24.94 0.65
N GLU A 531 -1.33 -26.18 0.50
CA GLU A 531 -2.66 -26.54 -0.01
C GLU A 531 -3.47 -27.28 1.05
N LYS A 532 -4.70 -26.84 1.28
CA LYS A 532 -5.62 -27.49 2.22
C LYS A 532 -6.29 -28.68 1.53
N ILE A 533 -6.20 -29.86 2.13
CA ILE A 533 -6.89 -31.08 1.67
C ILE A 533 -8.17 -31.29 2.45
#